data_AF-A0A427AYT1-F1
#
_entry.id   AF-A0A427AYT1-F1
#
_cell.length_a   1.000
_cell.length_b   1.000
_cell.length_c   1.000
_cell.angle_alpha   90.00
_cell.angle_beta   90.00
_cell.angle_gamma   90.00
#
_symmetry.space_group_name_H-M   'P 1'
#
loop_
_entity.id
_entity.type
_entity.pdbx_description
1 polymer ?
#
loop_
_entity_poly.entity_id
_entity_poly.type
_entity_poly.pdbx_seq_one_letter_code
_entity_poly.pdbx_strand_id
1 'polypeptide(L)'
;MATQEAKAVVPESVLKKRKREEQWALAKKQELDARKKKARENRKLIFGRAQQYAKEYESQKELIRLKREARMKGGFYVSPEAKLLFIIRIRGSHKVVLWLQGLGKHGIICVEDLVHEIMTVGPHFKEANNFLWPFKLKAPLGGLKKKRNHYVEGGDAGNREDYINELIRRMN
;
A
#
# COMPACT_ATOMS: atom_id res chain seq x y z
N MET A 1 -48.17 -62.30 11.13
CA MET A 1 -46.88 -62.37 10.42
C MET A 1 -46.20 -61.03 10.58
N ALA A 2 -45.11 -60.96 11.34
CA ALA A 2 -44.38 -59.71 11.59
C ALA A 2 -43.30 -59.54 10.52
N THR A 3 -43.47 -58.58 9.62
CA THR A 3 -42.45 -58.14 8.68
C THR A 3 -41.33 -57.44 9.46
N GLN A 4 -40.21 -58.11 9.66
CA GLN A 4 -39.01 -57.48 10.20
C GLN A 4 -38.44 -56.54 9.14
N GLU A 5 -38.50 -55.24 9.39
CA GLU A 5 -37.90 -54.21 8.54
C GLU A 5 -36.38 -54.42 8.48
N ALA A 6 -35.86 -54.70 7.29
CA ALA A 6 -34.43 -54.73 7.02
C ALA A 6 -33.86 -53.31 7.22
N LYS A 7 -33.34 -53.01 8.42
CA LYS A 7 -32.60 -51.77 8.67
C LYS A 7 -31.42 -51.72 7.71
N ALA A 8 -31.44 -50.77 6.78
CA ALA A 8 -30.36 -50.54 5.83
C ALA A 8 -29.06 -50.23 6.60
N VAL A 9 -28.16 -51.20 6.68
CA VAL A 9 -26.87 -51.05 7.36
C VAL A 9 -25.97 -50.17 6.49
N VAL A 10 -25.67 -48.98 6.97
CA VAL A 10 -24.83 -48.03 6.24
C VAL A 10 -23.41 -48.60 6.07
N PRO A 11 -22.85 -48.64 4.84
CA PRO A 11 -21.51 -49.16 4.61
C PRO A 11 -20.42 -48.40 5.39
N GLU A 12 -19.41 -49.11 5.87
CA GLU A 12 -18.30 -48.55 6.66
C GLU A 12 -17.54 -47.44 5.91
N SER A 13 -17.44 -47.54 4.59
CA SER A 13 -16.82 -46.52 3.72
C SER A 13 -17.53 -45.17 3.80
N VAL A 14 -18.87 -45.18 3.89
CA VAL A 14 -19.71 -43.98 4.03
C VAL A 14 -19.52 -43.35 5.40
N LEU A 15 -19.43 -44.17 6.46
CA LEU A 15 -19.16 -43.71 7.83
C LEU A 15 -17.77 -43.07 7.94
N LYS A 16 -16.74 -43.65 7.30
CA LYS A 16 -15.38 -43.10 7.24
C LYS A 16 -15.31 -41.77 6.48
N LYS A 17 -16.10 -41.61 5.41
CA LYS A 17 -16.20 -40.35 4.65
C LYS A 17 -16.82 -39.24 5.49
N ARG A 18 -17.95 -39.51 6.17
CA ARG A 18 -18.63 -38.54 7.04
C ARG A 18 -17.73 -38.02 8.16
N LYS A 19 -17.04 -38.91 8.88
CA LYS A 19 -16.09 -38.51 9.94
C LYS A 19 -14.97 -37.60 9.43
N ARG A 20 -14.46 -37.86 8.22
CA ARG A 20 -13.39 -37.05 7.61
C ARG A 20 -13.89 -35.67 7.21
N GLU A 21 -15.10 -35.58 6.66
CA GLU A 21 -15.77 -34.33 6.31
C GLU A 21 -16.08 -33.49 7.55
N GLU A 22 -16.55 -34.11 8.64
CA GLU A 22 -16.78 -33.46 9.93
C GLU A 22 -15.47 -32.91 10.54
N GLN A 23 -14.40 -33.72 10.54
CA GLN A 23 -13.08 -33.28 10.98
C GLN A 23 -12.55 -32.11 10.14
N TRP A 24 -12.70 -32.18 8.81
CA TRP A 24 -12.29 -31.11 7.91
C TRP A 24 -13.13 -29.85 8.07
N ALA A 25 -14.43 -29.98 8.30
CA ALA A 25 -15.33 -28.85 8.58
C ALA A 25 -14.97 -28.18 9.92
N LEU A 26 -14.66 -28.97 10.96
CA LEU A 26 -14.20 -28.46 12.25
C LEU A 26 -12.87 -27.72 12.12
N ALA A 27 -11.89 -28.32 11.42
CA ALA A 27 -10.59 -27.71 11.15
C ALA A 27 -10.74 -26.39 10.39
N LYS A 28 -11.58 -26.35 9.34
CA LYS A 28 -11.88 -25.12 8.59
C LYS A 28 -12.55 -24.06 9.45
N LYS A 29 -13.49 -24.44 10.32
CA LYS A 29 -14.16 -23.51 11.23
C LYS A 29 -13.15 -22.90 12.22
N GLN A 30 -12.30 -23.74 12.82
CA GLN A 30 -11.23 -23.30 13.72
C GLN A 30 -10.23 -22.38 13.00
N GLU A 31 -9.83 -22.71 11.78
CA GLU A 31 -8.93 -21.88 10.96
C GLU A 31 -9.57 -20.52 10.65
N LEU A 32 -10.85 -20.50 10.29
CA LEU A 32 -11.59 -19.28 9.98
C LEU A 32 -11.75 -18.39 11.21
N ASP A 33 -12.02 -18.97 12.38
CA ASP A 33 -12.10 -18.24 13.64
C ASP A 33 -10.73 -17.69 14.07
N ALA A 34 -9.66 -18.46 13.89
CA ALA A 34 -8.29 -18.01 14.10
C ALA A 34 -7.93 -16.87 13.14
N ARG A 35 -8.31 -16.97 11.85
CA ARG A 35 -8.12 -15.92 10.85
C ARG A 35 -8.88 -14.64 11.20
N LYS A 36 -10.13 -14.76 11.67
CA LYS A 36 -10.93 -13.60 12.15
C LYS A 36 -10.33 -12.94 13.39
N LYS A 37 -9.80 -13.72 14.34
CA LYS A 37 -9.09 -13.20 15.51
C LYS A 37 -7.83 -12.43 15.08
N LYS A 38 -6.98 -13.05 14.25
CA LYS A 38 -5.78 -12.41 13.68
C LYS A 38 -6.12 -11.14 12.89
N ALA A 39 -7.16 -11.17 12.06
CA ALA A 39 -7.59 -10.00 11.29
C ALA A 39 -8.07 -8.84 12.18
N ARG A 40 -8.77 -9.13 13.30
CA ARG A 40 -9.18 -8.10 14.27
C ARG A 40 -7.99 -7.44 14.94
N GLU A 41 -7.01 -8.23 15.40
CA GLU A 41 -5.80 -7.69 16.01
C GLU A 41 -4.97 -6.89 14.99
N ASN A 42 -4.79 -7.41 13.77
CA ASN A 42 -4.11 -6.69 12.70
C ASN A 42 -4.80 -5.37 12.37
N ARG A 43 -6.14 -5.31 12.38
CA ARG A 43 -6.88 -4.05 12.14
C ARG A 43 -6.61 -3.01 13.21
N LYS A 44 -6.55 -3.41 14.49
CA LYS A 44 -6.19 -2.49 15.59
C LYS A 44 -4.76 -1.95 15.40
N LEU A 45 -3.83 -2.85 15.04
CA LEU A 45 -2.44 -2.47 14.79
C LEU A 45 -2.31 -1.49 13.62
N ILE A 46 -2.97 -1.76 12.49
CA ILE A 46 -2.99 -0.88 11.32
C ILE A 46 -3.50 0.51 11.69
N PHE A 47 -4.59 0.58 12.46
CA PHE A 47 -5.16 1.84 12.88
C PHE A 47 -4.22 2.63 13.81
N GLY A 48 -3.59 1.94 14.78
CA GLY A 48 -2.61 2.56 15.67
C GLY A 48 -1.39 3.11 14.91
N ARG A 49 -0.85 2.35 13.95
CA ARG A 49 0.27 2.77 13.10
C ARG A 49 -0.08 3.98 12.24
N ALA A 50 -1.23 3.96 11.58
CA ALA A 50 -1.67 5.08 10.75
C ALA A 50 -1.77 6.38 11.54
N GLN A 51 -2.28 6.33 12.78
CA GLN A 51 -2.30 7.48 13.67
C GLN A 51 -0.89 7.97 14.05
N GLN A 52 0.03 7.04 14.28
CA GLN A 52 1.42 7.38 14.59
C GLN A 52 2.10 8.08 13.40
N TYR A 53 1.97 7.53 12.19
CA TYR A 53 2.56 8.13 10.98
C TYR A 53 1.98 9.52 10.69
N ALA A 54 0.67 9.70 10.87
CA ALA A 54 0.05 11.03 10.73
C ALA A 54 0.66 12.05 11.69
N LYS A 55 0.83 11.69 12.97
CA LYS A 55 1.47 12.56 13.98
C LYS A 55 2.93 12.87 13.62
N GLU A 56 3.66 11.90 13.08
CA GLU A 56 5.04 12.10 12.63
C GLU A 56 5.12 13.09 11.45
N TYR A 57 4.24 12.97 10.46
CA TYR A 57 4.20 13.93 9.34
C TYR A 57 3.77 15.33 9.77
N GLU A 58 2.95 15.45 10.82
CA GLU A 58 2.64 16.74 11.43
C GLU A 58 3.83 17.34 12.17
N SER A 59 4.59 16.54 12.92
CA SER A 59 5.79 17.03 13.63
C SER A 59 6.89 17.45 12.67
N GLN A 60 6.98 16.87 11.47
CA GLN A 60 7.87 17.35 10.41
C GLN A 60 7.56 18.80 9.96
N LYS A 61 6.39 19.37 10.28
CA LYS A 61 6.08 20.80 10.07
C LYS A 61 6.81 21.73 11.05
N GLU A 62 7.52 21.20 12.05
CA GLU A 62 8.43 21.95 12.94
C GLU A 62 9.57 22.65 12.18
N LEU A 63 9.78 22.35 10.89
CA LEU A 63 10.68 23.09 10.00
C LEU A 63 10.43 24.62 10.04
N ILE A 64 9.18 25.06 10.22
CA ILE A 64 8.86 26.49 10.32
C ILE A 64 9.43 27.08 11.61
N ARG A 65 9.35 26.35 12.72
CA ARG A 65 9.92 26.77 14.01
C ARG A 65 11.44 26.84 13.91
N LEU A 66 12.09 25.82 13.36
CA LEU A 66 13.55 25.79 13.16
C LEU A 66 14.03 26.95 12.29
N LYS A 67 13.29 27.27 11.22
CA LYS A 67 13.58 28.46 10.38
C LYS A 67 13.48 29.76 11.17
N ARG A 68 12.49 29.91 12.07
CA ARG A 68 12.33 31.09 12.93
C ARG A 68 13.43 31.20 13.97
N GLU A 69 13.77 30.10 14.64
CA GLU A 69 14.84 30.07 15.65
C GLU A 69 16.21 30.37 15.04
N ALA A 70 16.51 29.83 13.85
CA ALA A 70 17.73 30.15 13.13
C ALA A 70 17.81 31.65 12.82
N ARG A 71 16.71 32.25 12.33
CA ARG A 71 16.64 33.69 12.05
C ARG A 71 16.83 34.55 13.29
N MET A 72 16.26 34.14 14.44
CA MET A 72 16.44 34.84 15.73
C MET A 72 17.89 34.79 16.23
N LYS A 73 18.61 33.71 15.95
CA LYS A 73 20.03 33.55 16.28
C LYS A 73 20.96 34.21 15.25
N GLY A 74 20.42 34.93 14.27
CA GLY A 74 21.19 35.57 13.20
C GLY A 74 21.74 34.61 12.14
N GLY A 75 21.28 33.36 12.12
CA GLY A 75 21.66 32.33 11.15
C GLY A 75 20.54 31.98 10.16
N PHE A 76 20.82 31.06 9.26
CA PHE A 76 19.84 30.49 8.32
C PHE A 76 19.71 28.98 8.53
N TYR A 77 18.49 28.46 8.43
CA TYR A 77 18.23 27.03 8.49
C TYR A 77 18.30 26.45 7.07
N VAL A 78 19.24 25.53 6.84
CA VAL A 78 19.34 24.76 5.60
C VAL A 78 18.36 23.60 5.67
N SER A 79 17.35 23.62 4.79
CA SER A 79 16.36 22.54 4.72
C SER A 79 17.01 21.28 4.13
N PRO A 80 16.71 20.08 4.66
CA PRO A 80 17.15 18.84 4.04
C PRO A 80 16.61 18.72 2.61
N GLU A 81 17.45 18.21 1.71
CA GLU A 81 17.08 17.94 0.31
C GLU A 81 16.13 16.74 0.20
N ALA A 82 15.30 16.74 -0.85
CA ALA A 82 14.38 15.65 -1.13
C ALA A 82 15.13 14.38 -1.53
N LYS A 83 14.73 13.23 -0.95
CA LYS A 83 15.36 11.92 -1.23
C LYS A 83 14.69 11.14 -2.36
N LEU A 84 13.49 11.55 -2.77
CA LEU A 84 12.63 10.81 -3.69
C LEU A 84 12.15 11.68 -4.84
N LEU A 85 11.96 11.04 -5.99
CA LEU A 85 11.40 11.65 -7.19
C LEU A 85 10.25 10.79 -7.70
N PHE A 86 9.14 11.43 -8.06
CA PHE A 86 8.06 10.79 -8.80
C PHE A 86 8.23 11.06 -10.29
N ILE A 87 8.35 10.01 -11.11
CA ILE A 87 8.67 10.15 -12.53
C ILE A 87 7.44 9.81 -13.37
N ILE A 88 7.01 10.76 -14.20
CA ILE A 88 5.90 10.57 -15.14
C ILE A 88 6.42 10.59 -16.55
N ARG A 89 6.15 9.52 -17.30
CA ARG A 89 6.46 9.47 -18.73
C ARG A 89 5.38 10.20 -19.54
N ILE A 90 5.70 11.42 -19.97
CA ILE A 90 4.80 12.27 -20.78
C ILE A 90 4.81 11.95 -22.30
N ARG A 91 5.67 11.03 -22.75
CA ARG A 91 5.84 10.63 -24.16
C ARG A 91 5.78 9.10 -24.35
N GLY A 92 4.89 8.65 -25.23
CA GLY A 92 4.76 7.25 -25.66
C GLY A 92 3.74 6.42 -24.88
N SER A 93 3.27 5.33 -25.47
CA SER A 93 2.31 4.40 -24.88
C SER A 93 3.01 3.36 -23.99
N HIS A 94 2.44 3.05 -22.82
CA HIS A 94 2.83 1.88 -22.03
C HIS A 94 1.62 0.98 -21.82
N LYS A 95 1.75 -0.29 -22.18
CA LYS A 95 0.91 -1.39 -21.68
C LYS A 95 1.69 -2.08 -20.57
N VAL A 96 1.06 -2.32 -19.42
CA VAL A 96 1.54 -3.38 -18.53
C VAL A 96 0.42 -4.12 -17.78
N VAL A 97 0.72 -5.38 -17.49
CA VAL A 97 -0.06 -6.42 -16.80
C VAL A 97 0.42 -6.53 -15.36
N LEU A 98 -0.51 -6.71 -14.43
CA LEU A 98 -0.23 -6.82 -13.00
C LEU A 98 -0.16 -8.30 -12.59
N TRP A 99 0.86 -8.65 -11.83
CA TRP A 99 0.84 -9.75 -10.86
C TRP A 99 1.33 -9.16 -9.53
N LEU A 100 0.82 -9.62 -8.38
CA LEU A 100 1.63 -9.87 -7.17
C LEU A 100 0.80 -10.16 -5.91
N GLN A 101 1.20 -11.21 -5.20
CA GLN A 101 1.11 -11.36 -3.76
C GLN A 101 2.53 -11.15 -3.18
N GLY A 102 2.68 -10.43 -2.04
CA GLY A 102 3.80 -10.68 -1.12
C GLY A 102 4.67 -9.51 -0.66
N LEU A 103 4.18 -8.70 0.30
CA LEU A 103 5.04 -7.84 1.14
C LEU A 103 4.98 -8.12 2.65
N GLY A 104 4.10 -9.03 3.10
CA GLY A 104 3.92 -9.31 4.53
C GLY A 104 5.16 -9.86 5.25
N LYS A 105 6.19 -10.31 4.53
CA LYS A 105 7.47 -10.76 5.09
C LYS A 105 8.34 -9.60 5.61
N HIS A 106 8.13 -8.40 5.08
CA HIS A 106 8.92 -7.19 5.40
C HIS A 106 8.23 -6.30 6.44
N GLY A 107 7.21 -6.81 7.14
CA GLY A 107 6.48 -6.04 8.16
C GLY A 107 5.47 -5.03 7.61
N ILE A 108 5.39 -4.88 6.29
CA ILE A 108 4.41 -4.04 5.57
C ILE A 108 3.08 -4.81 5.51
N ILE A 109 2.15 -4.43 6.37
CA ILE A 109 0.84 -5.11 6.51
C ILE A 109 -0.30 -4.36 5.83
N CYS A 110 -0.13 -3.07 5.55
CA CYS A 110 -1.16 -2.22 4.95
C CYS A 110 -0.56 -1.22 3.95
N VAL A 111 -1.44 -0.50 3.26
CA VAL A 111 -1.06 0.54 2.29
C VAL A 111 -0.35 1.70 2.99
N GLU A 112 -0.76 2.07 4.20
CA GLU A 112 -0.14 3.17 4.95
C GLU A 112 1.32 2.85 5.31
N ASP A 113 1.60 1.62 5.75
CA ASP A 113 2.96 1.14 5.99
C ASP A 113 3.80 1.20 4.70
N LEU A 114 3.21 0.85 3.55
CA LEU A 114 3.90 0.91 2.25
C LEU A 114 4.24 2.36 1.87
N VAL A 115 3.30 3.28 2.06
CA VAL A 115 3.51 4.71 1.80
C VAL A 115 4.60 5.25 2.73
N HIS A 116 4.56 4.91 4.01
CA HIS A 116 5.55 5.35 4.99
C HIS A 116 6.94 4.81 4.69
N GLU A 117 7.08 3.52 4.39
CA GLU A 117 8.37 2.89 4.00
C GLU A 117 8.98 3.57 2.76
N ILE A 118 8.14 3.92 1.78
CA ILE A 118 8.59 4.62 0.57
C ILE A 118 9.01 6.05 0.92
N MET A 119 8.14 6.83 1.57
CA MET A 119 8.35 8.25 1.87
C MET A 119 9.57 8.50 2.76
N THR A 120 9.81 7.62 3.72
CA THR A 120 10.95 7.75 4.65
C THR A 120 12.24 7.14 4.09
N VAL A 121 12.15 6.41 2.96
CA VAL A 121 13.24 5.59 2.40
C VAL A 121 13.74 4.59 3.46
N GLY A 122 12.80 3.77 3.94
CA GLY A 122 13.07 2.76 4.96
C GLY A 122 13.98 1.61 4.49
N PRO A 123 14.32 0.67 5.40
CA PRO A 123 15.25 -0.42 5.13
C PRO A 123 14.82 -1.35 3.99
N HIS A 124 13.52 -1.44 3.69
CA HIS A 124 12.94 -2.26 2.64
C HIS A 124 12.34 -1.44 1.49
N PHE A 125 12.88 -0.23 1.28
CA PHE A 125 12.45 0.69 0.22
C PHE A 125 12.45 0.02 -1.17
N LYS A 126 13.49 -0.75 -1.49
CA LYS A 126 13.65 -1.34 -2.82
C LYS A 126 12.56 -2.38 -3.09
N GLU A 127 12.25 -3.20 -2.11
CA GLU A 127 11.20 -4.21 -2.14
C GLU A 127 9.82 -3.56 -2.24
N ALA A 128 9.57 -2.53 -1.43
CA ALA A 128 8.35 -1.73 -1.45
C ALA A 128 8.12 -1.04 -2.80
N ASN A 129 9.15 -0.41 -3.37
CA ASN A 129 9.06 0.29 -4.65
C ASN A 129 8.91 -0.68 -5.83
N ASN A 130 9.61 -1.82 -5.82
CA ASN A 130 9.47 -2.83 -6.88
C ASN A 130 8.15 -3.58 -6.84
N PHE A 131 7.52 -3.67 -5.66
CA PHE A 131 6.17 -4.21 -5.53
C PHE A 131 5.14 -3.33 -6.25
N LEU A 132 5.34 -2.02 -6.25
CA LEU A 132 4.52 -1.09 -7.00
C LEU A 132 4.89 -1.14 -8.48
N TRP A 133 4.09 -1.84 -9.27
CA TRP A 133 4.19 -1.75 -10.71
C TRP A 133 3.88 -0.30 -11.17
N PRO A 134 4.47 0.19 -12.28
CA PRO A 134 4.16 1.49 -12.85
C PRO A 134 2.67 1.87 -12.83
N PHE A 135 2.36 3.02 -12.23
CA PHE A 135 1.00 3.54 -12.13
C PHE A 135 0.44 3.90 -13.51
N LYS A 136 -0.81 3.49 -13.77
CA LYS A 136 -1.56 3.91 -14.96
C LYS A 136 -2.31 5.21 -14.65
N LEU A 137 -1.69 6.33 -14.99
CA LEU A 137 -2.28 7.67 -14.82
C LEU A 137 -3.18 8.03 -16.01
N LYS A 138 -4.23 8.84 -15.77
CA LYS A 138 -5.03 9.41 -16.85
C LYS A 138 -4.28 10.54 -17.55
N ALA A 139 -4.75 10.92 -18.73
CA ALA A 139 -4.29 12.16 -19.35
C ALA A 139 -4.67 13.36 -18.45
N PRO A 140 -3.79 14.36 -18.30
CA PRO A 140 -4.05 15.48 -17.41
C PRO A 140 -5.21 16.32 -17.92
N LEU A 141 -6.14 16.67 -17.03
CA LEU A 141 -7.26 17.57 -17.33
C LEU A 141 -6.72 18.93 -17.79
N GLY A 142 -7.15 19.40 -18.98
CA GLY A 142 -6.64 20.62 -19.62
C GLY A 142 -5.35 20.43 -20.45
N GLY A 143 -4.86 19.18 -20.58
CA GLY A 143 -3.76 18.84 -21.48
C GLY A 143 -2.36 19.27 -21.00
N LEU A 144 -1.35 18.92 -21.80
CA LEU A 144 0.04 19.36 -21.60
C LEU A 144 0.30 20.55 -22.53
N LYS A 145 1.00 21.57 -22.04
CA LYS A 145 1.35 22.79 -22.78
C LYS A 145 2.34 22.48 -23.92
N LYS A 146 3.57 22.12 -23.57
CA LYS A 146 4.67 21.84 -24.51
C LYS A 146 5.50 20.67 -24.00
N LYS A 147 5.18 19.46 -24.47
CA LYS A 147 5.80 18.19 -24.02
C LYS A 147 7.30 18.07 -24.27
N ARG A 148 7.86 18.87 -25.19
CA ARG A 148 9.27 18.80 -25.60
C ARG A 148 10.15 19.80 -24.84
N ASN A 149 9.57 20.89 -24.37
CA ASN A 149 10.31 21.98 -23.71
C ASN A 149 10.48 21.68 -22.22
N HIS A 150 11.59 22.16 -21.67
CA HIS A 150 11.86 22.04 -20.25
C HIS A 150 10.88 22.91 -19.44
N TYR A 151 10.58 22.51 -18.20
CA TYR A 151 9.62 23.21 -17.34
C TYR A 151 10.01 24.68 -17.11
N VAL A 152 11.30 24.94 -16.93
CA VAL A 152 11.87 26.29 -16.78
C VAL A 152 11.63 27.17 -18.01
N GLU A 153 11.46 26.58 -19.20
CA GLU A 153 11.15 27.28 -20.45
C GLU A 153 9.63 27.40 -20.71
N GLY A 154 8.81 27.07 -19.71
CA GLY A 154 7.35 27.03 -19.83
C GLY A 154 6.79 25.77 -20.49
N GLY A 155 7.59 24.69 -20.57
CA GLY A 155 7.16 23.37 -21.03
C GLY A 155 6.68 22.44 -19.92
N ASP A 156 6.58 21.15 -20.23
CA ASP A 156 6.13 20.12 -19.27
C ASP A 156 7.18 19.03 -19.00
N ALA A 157 8.37 19.10 -19.62
CA ALA A 157 9.43 18.12 -19.40
C ALA A 157 10.42 18.58 -18.31
N GLY A 158 11.09 17.63 -17.67
CA GLY A 158 12.14 17.92 -16.67
C GLY A 158 11.65 18.02 -15.23
N ASN A 159 12.56 18.46 -14.35
CA ASN A 159 12.30 18.60 -12.92
C ASN A 159 11.44 19.86 -12.68
N ARG A 160 10.43 19.71 -11.83
CA ARG A 160 9.53 20.79 -11.43
C ARG A 160 9.25 20.81 -9.93
N GLU A 161 10.04 20.09 -9.13
CA GLU A 161 9.96 20.05 -7.67
C GLU A 161 8.51 19.86 -7.19
N ASP A 162 8.00 20.74 -6.33
CA ASP A 162 6.67 20.65 -5.73
C ASP A 162 5.52 20.79 -6.75
N TYR A 163 5.75 21.41 -7.91
CA TYR A 163 4.73 21.61 -8.95
C TYR A 163 4.33 20.31 -9.65
N ILE A 164 5.05 19.20 -9.42
CA ILE A 164 4.64 17.89 -9.95
C ILE A 164 3.33 17.41 -9.32
N ASN A 165 3.07 17.80 -8.07
CA ASN A 165 1.87 17.44 -7.35
C ASN A 165 0.62 18.01 -8.02
N GLU A 166 0.70 19.22 -8.57
CA GLU A 166 -0.39 19.84 -9.32
C GLU A 166 -0.69 19.08 -10.61
N LEU A 167 0.35 18.61 -11.32
CA LEU A 167 0.17 17.78 -12.51
C LEU A 167 -0.48 16.44 -12.16
N ILE A 168 -0.03 15.77 -11.10
CA ILE A 168 -0.57 14.48 -10.66
C ILE A 168 -2.06 14.62 -10.31
N ARG A 169 -2.44 15.68 -9.58
CA ARG A 169 -3.86 15.95 -9.24
C ARG A 169 -4.75 16.09 -10.48
N ARG A 170 -4.21 16.57 -11.60
CA ARG A 170 -4.94 16.67 -12.88
C ARG A 170 -5.07 15.33 -13.60
N MET A 171 -4.34 14.30 -13.21
CA MET A 171 -4.34 12.95 -13.81
C MET A 171 -5.17 11.92 -13.03
N ASN A 172 -6.00 12.39 -12.08
CA ASN A 172 -6.93 11.58 -11.29
C ASN A 172 -8.20 11.20 -12.06
#